data_AF-A0A6F9CLV1-F1
#
_entry.id   AF-A0A6F9CLV1-F1
#
_cell.length_a   1.000
_cell.length_b   1.000
_cell.length_c   1.000
_cell.angle_alpha   90.00
_cell.angle_beta   90.00
_cell.angle_gamma   90.00
#
_symmetry.space_group_name_H-M   'P 1'
#
loop_
_entity.id
_entity.type
_entity.pdbx_description
1 polymer ?
#
loop_
_entity_poly.entity_id
_entity_poly.type
_entity_poly.pdbx_seq_one_letter_code
_entity_poly.pdbx_strand_id
1 'polypeptide(L)'
;MLLPRIRLLRSVASLTTRAFSRRPVSLQGKAPDMSEVRNRLREIVGASTNWRDHQQALADRLSLSNQLAGSQDELPVRRMKDSYIEVHLPLGTDPTLREKYLNYHKGVRFGRILEDLDSLAVLICYSHTHNKALQRSPLSIVTALVDKIDMRKHIIHPDCDIKFAGHVTWVGKTSIEAKMHMSQYHDGAYTPVLDATFVMVARDPENKRAAFVNPLQPEGPEEEELTVSFRSRVLPPNSVWMEDAKVKGLEICHPQERNIFNRIFGGFLMRKAYELGWANACAYGGCRPNLVAVDDILFQKPVEIGSLLLLSSQVCYTEGKYIQVRVHTEVLDPLTRQHNTTNVFHFTFVTDKDVPNIVPQSYGESMLYLDGKRHFNQTVESQ
;
A
#
# COMPACT_ATOMS: atom_id res chain seq x y z
N MET A 1 -10.40 -38.69 92.04
CA MET A 1 -11.33 -39.24 91.03
C MET A 1 -10.76 -39.00 89.64
N LEU A 2 -10.47 -40.10 88.92
CA LEU A 2 -10.53 -40.36 87.47
C LEU A 2 -9.88 -39.39 86.42
N LEU A 3 -9.00 -40.01 85.60
CA LEU A 3 -8.39 -39.66 84.30
C LEU A 3 -9.43 -39.78 83.10
N PRO A 4 -9.06 -39.72 81.78
CA PRO A 4 -8.77 -38.56 80.89
C PRO A 4 -9.44 -38.64 79.46
N ARG A 5 -9.06 -37.77 78.49
CA ARG A 5 -8.91 -37.96 77.00
C ARG A 5 -9.65 -37.00 76.01
N ILE A 6 -8.84 -36.25 75.24
CA ILE A 6 -8.71 -36.18 73.75
C ILE A 6 -9.98 -36.30 72.86
N ARG A 7 -10.21 -35.33 71.93
CA ARG A 7 -10.44 -35.59 70.48
C ARG A 7 -10.42 -34.36 69.56
N LEU A 8 -9.96 -34.64 68.34
CA LEU A 8 -9.74 -33.81 67.14
C LEU A 8 -10.97 -33.07 66.61
N LEU A 9 -10.74 -31.96 65.89
CA LEU A 9 -11.62 -31.50 64.80
C LEU A 9 -10.79 -31.14 63.55
N ARG A 10 -10.87 -32.02 62.54
CA ARG A 10 -10.67 -31.75 61.10
C ARG A 10 -11.91 -32.33 60.41
N SER A 11 -12.59 -31.57 59.55
CA SER A 11 -13.03 -31.99 58.20
C SER A 11 -13.95 -30.95 57.55
N VAL A 12 -13.80 -30.89 56.23
CA VAL A 12 -14.28 -29.98 55.18
C VAL A 12 -15.70 -30.33 54.69
N ALA A 13 -16.32 -29.40 53.95
CA ALA A 13 -17.38 -29.50 52.92
C ALA A 13 -18.74 -28.90 53.34
N SER A 14 -19.52 -28.17 52.54
CA SER A 14 -19.46 -27.79 51.12
C SER A 14 -20.47 -26.66 50.82
N LEU A 15 -20.12 -25.84 49.84
CA LEU A 15 -20.91 -25.01 48.91
C LEU A 15 -22.45 -25.07 48.97
N THR A 16 -23.07 -23.88 48.97
CA THR A 16 -24.06 -23.50 47.95
C THR A 16 -23.88 -22.02 47.58
N THR A 17 -23.47 -21.77 46.35
CA THR A 17 -23.32 -20.44 45.74
C THR A 17 -24.60 -20.13 44.97
N ARG A 18 -25.33 -19.06 45.33
CA ARG A 18 -26.33 -18.43 44.45
C ARG A 18 -25.74 -17.13 43.92
N ALA A 19 -25.46 -17.14 42.62
CA ALA A 19 -24.92 -16.03 41.87
C ALA A 19 -25.96 -14.90 41.73
N PHE A 20 -25.63 -13.71 42.24
CA PHE A 20 -26.23 -12.46 41.77
C PHE A 20 -25.34 -11.91 40.65
N SER A 21 -25.91 -11.85 39.45
CA SER A 21 -25.27 -11.31 38.25
C SER A 21 -24.93 -9.83 38.42
N ARG A 22 -23.64 -9.52 38.61
CA ARG A 22 -23.11 -8.17 38.36
C ARG A 22 -22.92 -8.02 36.86
N ARG A 23 -23.80 -7.23 36.22
CA ARG A 23 -23.53 -6.66 34.89
C ARG A 23 -22.24 -5.84 34.96
N PRO A 24 -21.27 -5.98 34.04
CA PRO A 24 -20.17 -5.05 33.98
C PRO A 24 -20.70 -3.72 33.44
N VAL A 25 -20.35 -2.67 34.18
CA VAL A 25 -20.60 -1.26 33.89
C VAL A 25 -19.92 -0.91 32.55
N SER A 26 -20.63 -0.17 31.71
CA SER A 26 -20.16 0.38 30.44
C SER A 26 -18.94 1.28 30.63
N LEU A 27 -17.84 1.00 29.92
CA LEU A 27 -16.70 1.91 29.75
C LEU A 27 -17.06 2.99 28.71
N GLN A 28 -17.53 4.14 29.19
CA GLN A 28 -17.52 5.41 28.43
C GLN A 28 -16.30 6.22 28.88
N GLY A 29 -15.45 6.66 27.94
CA GLY A 29 -14.73 7.94 28.11
C GLY A 29 -13.20 8.00 28.06
N LYS A 30 -12.45 6.97 27.62
CA LYS A 30 -11.02 7.13 27.29
C LYS A 30 -10.76 6.63 25.87
N ALA A 31 -10.21 7.49 25.02
CA ALA A 31 -9.81 7.10 23.68
C ALA A 31 -8.70 6.03 23.75
N PRO A 32 -8.70 5.05 22.85
CA PRO A 32 -7.73 3.96 22.84
C PRO A 32 -6.30 4.49 22.61
N ASP A 33 -5.32 3.74 23.09
CA ASP A 33 -3.91 3.97 22.76
C ASP A 33 -3.42 3.03 21.63
N MET A 34 -2.20 3.23 21.15
CA MET A 34 -1.63 2.40 20.08
C MET A 34 -1.40 0.93 20.47
N SER A 35 -1.35 0.59 21.75
CA SER A 35 -1.31 -0.80 22.20
C SER A 35 -2.68 -1.45 22.04
N GLU A 36 -3.75 -0.72 22.37
CA GLU A 36 -5.13 -1.15 22.17
C GLU A 36 -5.48 -1.30 20.70
N VAL A 37 -5.03 -0.37 19.83
CA VAL A 37 -5.16 -0.50 18.36
C VAL A 37 -4.59 -1.83 17.88
N ARG A 38 -3.33 -2.14 18.25
CA ARG A 38 -2.68 -3.40 17.87
C ARG A 38 -3.39 -4.63 18.43
N ASN A 39 -3.95 -4.56 19.64
CA ASN A 39 -4.71 -5.66 20.21
C ASN A 39 -6.03 -5.89 19.47
N ARG A 40 -6.80 -4.83 19.17
CA ARG A 40 -8.04 -4.92 18.38
C ARG A 40 -7.79 -5.51 17.00
N LEU A 41 -6.71 -5.13 16.34
CA LEU A 41 -6.31 -5.72 15.05
C LEU A 41 -6.09 -7.23 15.16
N ARG A 42 -5.40 -7.69 16.21
CA ARG A 42 -5.20 -9.13 16.44
C ARG A 42 -6.52 -9.86 16.66
N GLU A 43 -7.46 -9.26 17.39
CA GLU A 43 -8.79 -9.83 17.61
C GLU A 43 -9.60 -9.96 16.30
N ILE A 44 -9.59 -8.90 15.48
CA ILE A 44 -10.31 -8.86 14.20
C ILE A 44 -9.76 -9.88 13.20
N VAL A 45 -8.43 -9.98 13.12
CA VAL A 45 -7.72 -10.84 12.15
C VAL A 45 -7.61 -12.29 12.64
N GLY A 46 -7.63 -12.49 13.97
CA GLY A 46 -7.40 -13.79 14.61
C GLY A 46 -5.93 -14.24 14.64
N ALA A 47 -4.98 -13.30 14.55
CA ALA A 47 -3.55 -13.62 14.49
C ALA A 47 -2.99 -13.99 15.90
N SER A 48 -2.39 -15.18 16.02
CA SER A 48 -1.67 -15.60 17.24
C SER A 48 -0.19 -15.25 17.17
N THR A 49 0.40 -14.88 18.32
CA THR A 49 1.84 -14.62 18.49
C THR A 49 2.66 -15.90 18.67
N ASN A 50 2.00 -17.05 18.91
CA ASN A 50 2.66 -18.35 19.10
C ASN A 50 2.72 -19.14 17.78
N TRP A 51 3.90 -19.64 17.43
CA TRP A 51 4.14 -20.40 16.19
C TRP A 51 3.25 -21.65 16.02
N ARG A 52 2.95 -22.38 17.10
CA ARG A 52 2.07 -23.57 17.05
C ARG A 52 0.61 -23.21 16.74
N ASP A 53 0.14 -22.07 17.25
CA ASP A 53 -1.22 -21.59 17.02
C ASP A 53 -1.37 -20.95 15.63
N HIS A 54 -0.25 -20.60 14.98
CA HIS A 54 -0.23 -19.97 13.66
C HIS A 54 -0.76 -20.89 12.55
N GLN A 55 -0.46 -22.20 12.58
CA GLN A 55 -0.98 -23.15 11.60
C GLN A 55 -2.50 -23.34 11.72
N GLN A 56 -3.00 -23.39 12.95
CA GLN A 56 -4.44 -23.50 13.21
C GLN A 56 -5.18 -22.21 12.86
N ALA A 57 -4.60 -21.04 13.19
CA ALA A 57 -5.13 -19.74 12.79
C ALA A 57 -5.16 -19.56 11.26
N LEU A 58 -4.20 -20.11 10.53
CA LEU A 58 -4.16 -20.08 9.06
C LEU A 58 -5.26 -20.97 8.46
N ALA A 59 -5.46 -22.18 9.01
CA ALA A 59 -6.55 -23.07 8.61
C ALA A 59 -7.93 -22.44 8.89
N ASP A 60 -8.10 -21.81 10.05
CA ASP A 60 -9.32 -21.09 10.41
C ASP A 60 -9.56 -19.92 9.44
N ARG A 61 -8.52 -19.16 9.06
CA ARG A 61 -8.65 -18.08 8.05
C ARG A 61 -9.05 -18.60 6.68
N LEU A 62 -8.50 -19.72 6.22
CA LEU A 62 -8.86 -20.33 4.94
C LEU A 62 -10.34 -20.68 4.86
N SER A 63 -10.95 -21.09 5.98
CA SER A 63 -12.38 -21.39 6.05
C SER A 63 -13.28 -20.16 5.85
N LEU A 64 -12.76 -18.95 6.10
CA LEU A 64 -13.48 -17.69 5.94
C LEU A 64 -13.64 -17.27 4.48
N SER A 65 -12.98 -17.93 3.52
CA SER A 65 -13.10 -17.62 2.08
C SER A 65 -14.54 -17.74 1.58
N ASN A 66 -15.35 -18.62 2.18
CA ASN A 66 -16.76 -18.79 1.86
C ASN A 66 -17.65 -17.64 2.34
N GLN A 67 -17.11 -16.72 3.15
CA GLN A 67 -17.84 -15.57 3.71
C GLN A 67 -17.53 -14.26 2.95
N LEU A 68 -16.74 -14.33 1.88
CA LEU A 68 -16.50 -13.20 0.98
C LEU A 68 -17.72 -12.96 0.10
N ALA A 69 -18.07 -11.69 -0.10
CA ALA A 69 -19.13 -11.30 -1.04
C ALA A 69 -18.70 -11.56 -2.49
N GLY A 70 -19.65 -11.97 -3.33
CA GLY A 70 -19.43 -12.20 -4.76
C GLY A 70 -19.40 -10.91 -5.57
N SER A 71 -19.98 -9.84 -5.04
CA SER A 71 -20.03 -8.51 -5.66
C SER A 71 -20.08 -7.41 -4.59
N GLN A 72 -19.80 -6.16 -4.98
CA GLN A 72 -19.88 -5.02 -4.08
C GLN A 72 -21.32 -4.68 -3.66
N ASP A 73 -22.31 -4.99 -4.51
CA ASP A 73 -23.72 -4.70 -4.28
C ASP A 73 -24.34 -5.57 -3.17
N GLU A 74 -23.70 -6.69 -2.84
CA GLU A 74 -24.08 -7.57 -1.72
C GLU A 74 -23.66 -7.00 -0.35
N LEU A 75 -22.83 -5.94 -0.32
CA LEU A 75 -22.31 -5.35 0.90
C LEU A 75 -23.11 -4.11 1.31
N PRO A 76 -23.40 -3.92 2.61
CA PRO A 76 -24.12 -2.74 3.06
C PRO A 76 -23.30 -1.47 2.83
N VAL A 77 -23.98 -0.40 2.41
CA VAL A 77 -23.42 0.94 2.27
C VAL A 77 -22.97 1.46 3.65
N ARG A 78 -21.83 2.15 3.67
CA ARG A 78 -21.19 2.72 4.85
C ARG A 78 -21.02 4.22 4.69
N ARG A 79 -20.90 4.91 5.82
CA ARG A 79 -20.64 6.36 5.89
C ARG A 79 -19.26 6.62 6.47
N MET A 80 -18.70 7.79 6.22
CA MET A 80 -17.36 8.14 6.74
C MET A 80 -17.29 7.97 8.26
N LYS A 81 -18.32 8.43 8.99
CA LYS A 81 -18.41 8.30 10.45
C LYS A 81 -18.44 6.86 10.98
N ASP A 82 -18.85 5.88 10.17
CA ASP A 82 -18.86 4.48 10.60
C ASP A 82 -17.43 3.92 10.77
N SER A 83 -16.46 4.58 10.16
CA SER A 83 -15.03 4.24 10.20
C SER A 83 -14.19 5.22 11.02
N TYR A 84 -14.81 6.23 11.65
CA TYR A 84 -14.10 7.25 12.41
C TYR A 84 -13.45 6.65 13.67
N ILE A 85 -12.15 6.88 13.82
CA ILE A 85 -11.37 6.44 14.98
C ILE A 85 -10.53 7.59 15.48
N GLU A 86 -10.49 7.76 16.82
CA GLU A 86 -9.57 8.66 17.51
C GLU A 86 -8.67 7.82 18.45
N VAL A 87 -7.36 8.09 18.45
CA VAL A 87 -6.34 7.39 19.25
C VAL A 87 -5.43 8.40 19.91
N HIS A 88 -5.13 8.20 21.19
CA HIS A 88 -4.27 9.07 21.97
C HIS A 88 -2.92 8.39 22.24
N LEU A 89 -1.84 9.11 21.95
CA LEU A 89 -0.46 8.67 22.19
C LEU A 89 0.16 9.58 23.27
N PRO A 90 0.18 9.12 24.54
CA PRO A 90 0.53 9.94 25.69
C PRO A 90 2.06 10.11 25.85
N LEU A 91 2.74 10.72 24.88
CA LEU A 91 4.19 10.94 24.99
C LEU A 91 4.53 11.90 26.13
N GLY A 92 3.74 12.94 26.35
CA GLY A 92 3.93 13.92 27.42
C GLY A 92 3.59 13.37 28.81
N THR A 93 2.53 12.57 28.91
CA THR A 93 2.03 12.06 30.19
C THR A 93 2.60 10.69 30.60
N ASP A 94 3.15 9.90 29.68
CA ASP A 94 3.81 8.61 29.96
C ASP A 94 5.29 8.61 29.53
N PRO A 95 6.23 8.87 30.47
CA PRO A 95 7.67 8.84 30.20
C PRO A 95 8.18 7.46 29.77
N THR A 96 7.58 6.37 30.24
CA THR A 96 8.04 5.01 29.90
C THR A 96 7.71 4.70 28.44
N LEU A 97 6.54 5.12 27.98
CA LEU A 97 6.17 5.04 26.57
C LEU A 97 7.05 5.95 25.71
N ARG A 98 7.32 7.18 26.18
CA ARG A 98 8.15 8.18 25.48
C ARG A 98 9.51 7.64 25.06
N GLU A 99 10.18 6.86 25.91
CA GLU A 99 11.48 6.24 25.60
C GLU A 99 11.47 5.43 24.30
N LYS A 100 10.34 4.77 23.97
CA LYS A 100 10.20 4.03 22.71
C LYS A 100 10.16 4.94 21.47
N TYR A 101 9.75 6.19 21.65
CA TYR A 101 9.59 7.19 20.60
C TYR A 101 10.74 8.20 20.55
N LEU A 102 11.71 8.17 21.49
CA LEU A 102 12.85 9.11 21.52
C LEU A 102 14.04 8.64 20.71
N ASN A 103 14.53 9.45 19.76
CA ASN A 103 15.78 9.19 19.05
C ASN A 103 17.01 9.61 19.90
N TYR A 104 18.22 9.31 19.42
CA TYR A 104 19.46 9.60 20.16
C TYR A 104 19.72 11.11 20.36
N HIS A 105 19.09 11.97 19.56
CA HIS A 105 19.13 13.44 19.67
C HIS A 105 18.00 14.00 20.53
N LYS A 106 17.28 13.16 21.29
CA LYS A 106 16.11 13.54 22.10
C LYS A 106 14.92 14.10 21.29
N GLY A 107 14.84 13.84 19.99
CA GLY A 107 13.67 14.14 19.15
C GLY A 107 12.75 12.93 19.00
N VAL A 108 11.57 13.10 18.39
CA VAL A 108 10.67 11.98 18.09
C VAL A 108 11.19 11.15 16.92
N ARG A 109 11.20 9.81 17.07
CA ARG A 109 11.47 8.83 16.01
C ARG A 109 10.29 8.80 15.05
N PHE A 110 10.37 9.56 13.96
CA PHE A 110 9.30 9.61 12.97
C PHE A 110 8.92 8.23 12.40
N GLY A 111 9.88 7.30 12.28
CA GLY A 111 9.59 5.92 11.87
C GLY A 111 8.59 5.18 12.78
N ARG A 112 8.54 5.49 14.08
CA ARG A 112 7.53 4.93 15.00
C ARG A 112 6.15 5.54 14.77
N ILE A 113 6.09 6.81 14.37
CA ILE A 113 4.85 7.49 13.97
C ILE A 113 4.32 6.88 12.67
N LEU A 114 5.19 6.58 11.69
CA LEU A 114 4.80 5.90 10.46
C LEU A 114 4.22 4.50 10.72
N GLU A 115 4.83 3.73 11.62
CA GLU A 115 4.32 2.40 12.04
C GLU A 115 2.93 2.51 12.70
N ASP A 116 2.72 3.55 13.52
CA ASP A 116 1.44 3.77 14.18
C ASP A 116 0.36 4.25 13.19
N LEU A 117 0.70 5.12 12.23
CA LEU A 117 -0.19 5.54 11.15
C LEU A 117 -0.63 4.36 10.26
N ASP A 118 0.28 3.47 9.90
CA ASP A 118 -0.04 2.26 9.13
C ASP A 118 -1.00 1.35 9.91
N SER A 119 -0.71 1.10 11.20
CA SER A 119 -1.59 0.31 12.07
C SER A 119 -2.98 0.94 12.21
N LEU A 120 -3.05 2.27 12.34
CA LEU A 120 -4.31 2.99 12.44
C LEU A 120 -5.11 2.95 11.13
N ALA A 121 -4.46 3.10 9.98
CA ALA A 121 -5.09 2.98 8.66
C ALA A 121 -5.75 1.59 8.50
N VAL A 122 -5.03 0.53 8.85
CA VAL A 122 -5.57 -0.84 8.84
C VAL A 122 -6.79 -0.96 9.74
N LEU A 123 -6.74 -0.38 10.95
CA LEU A 123 -7.88 -0.43 11.88
C LEU A 123 -9.10 0.34 11.36
N ILE A 124 -8.90 1.53 10.78
CA ILE A 124 -9.95 2.34 10.16
C ILE A 124 -10.66 1.52 9.05
N CYS A 125 -9.89 0.85 8.19
CA CYS A 125 -10.45 0.01 7.13
C CYS A 125 -11.19 -1.22 7.67
N TYR A 126 -10.70 -1.84 8.74
CA TYR A 126 -11.42 -2.93 9.40
C TYR A 126 -12.69 -2.46 10.11
N SER A 127 -12.72 -1.25 10.67
CA SER A 127 -13.95 -0.65 11.20
C SER A 127 -14.97 -0.40 10.09
N HIS A 128 -14.53 0.10 8.93
CA HIS A 128 -15.41 0.31 7.75
C HIS A 128 -16.03 -1.00 7.25
N THR A 129 -15.21 -2.05 7.14
CA THR A 129 -15.62 -3.38 6.65
C THR A 129 -16.19 -4.29 7.73
N HIS A 130 -16.40 -3.76 8.95
CA HIS A 130 -16.81 -4.58 10.08
C HIS A 130 -18.18 -5.23 9.82
N ASN A 131 -18.25 -6.56 9.98
CA ASN A 131 -19.50 -7.30 9.88
C ASN A 131 -19.84 -7.91 11.24
N LYS A 132 -20.92 -7.43 11.87
CA LYS A 132 -21.37 -7.89 13.18
C LYS A 132 -21.79 -9.35 13.22
N ALA A 133 -22.14 -9.94 12.06
CA ALA A 133 -22.51 -11.35 11.96
C ALA A 133 -21.29 -12.27 12.02
N LEU A 134 -20.08 -11.73 11.78
CA LEU A 134 -18.85 -12.50 11.75
C LEU A 134 -18.02 -12.23 13.00
N GLN A 135 -17.51 -13.29 13.61
CA GLN A 135 -16.61 -13.17 14.76
C GLN A 135 -15.24 -12.60 14.35
N ARG A 136 -14.81 -12.86 13.12
CA ARG A 136 -13.52 -12.41 12.55
C ARG A 136 -13.74 -11.90 11.13
N SER A 137 -12.87 -11.00 10.68
CA SER A 137 -12.96 -10.51 9.30
C SER A 137 -12.42 -11.55 8.31
N PRO A 138 -13.18 -11.87 7.24
CA PRO A 138 -12.68 -12.70 6.15
C PRO A 138 -11.69 -11.94 5.26
N LEU A 139 -11.55 -10.62 5.42
CA LEU A 139 -10.67 -9.80 4.60
C LEU A 139 -9.24 -9.80 5.15
N SER A 140 -8.28 -9.82 4.23
CA SER A 140 -6.90 -9.43 4.49
C SER A 140 -6.70 -8.02 3.95
N ILE A 141 -6.60 -7.02 4.83
CA ILE A 141 -6.39 -5.63 4.44
C ILE A 141 -4.89 -5.35 4.51
N VAL A 142 -4.32 -4.93 3.38
CA VAL A 142 -2.90 -4.62 3.27
C VAL A 142 -2.70 -3.22 2.71
N THR A 143 -1.63 -2.57 3.15
CA THR A 143 -1.23 -1.26 2.65
C THR A 143 -0.76 -1.39 1.21
N ALA A 144 -1.43 -0.70 0.28
CA ALA A 144 -1.04 -0.69 -1.12
C ALA A 144 -0.18 0.53 -1.46
N LEU A 145 -0.52 1.69 -0.90
CA LEU A 145 0.19 2.93 -1.14
C LEU A 145 0.05 3.84 0.08
N VAL A 146 1.13 4.53 0.43
CA VAL A 146 1.10 5.74 1.26
C VAL A 146 1.22 6.91 0.29
N ASP A 147 0.12 7.63 0.06
CA ASP A 147 0.04 8.61 -1.03
C ASP A 147 0.74 9.91 -0.64
N LYS A 148 0.23 10.59 0.38
CA LYS A 148 0.76 11.88 0.83
C LYS A 148 0.81 11.94 2.35
N ILE A 149 1.94 12.39 2.88
CA ILE A 149 2.10 12.78 4.28
C ILE A 149 2.55 14.25 4.30
N ASP A 150 1.64 15.14 4.66
CA ASP A 150 1.88 16.58 4.70
C ASP A 150 2.20 17.01 6.12
N MET A 151 3.43 17.48 6.34
CA MET A 151 3.83 18.08 7.61
C MET A 151 3.35 19.53 7.66
N ARG A 152 2.47 19.86 8.60
CA ARG A 152 2.05 21.24 8.90
C ARG A 152 3.02 21.93 9.87
N LYS A 153 3.70 21.14 10.71
CA LYS A 153 4.77 21.59 11.60
C LYS A 153 6.00 20.72 11.38
N HIS A 154 7.18 21.35 11.39
CA HIS A 154 8.46 20.66 11.15
C HIS A 154 9.04 20.03 12.43
N ILE A 155 8.40 20.26 13.58
CA ILE A 155 8.85 19.79 14.89
C ILE A 155 7.71 19.04 15.56
N ILE A 156 8.01 17.83 16.05
CA ILE A 156 7.14 17.03 16.91
C ILE A 156 7.80 16.98 18.27
N HIS A 157 7.15 17.54 19.29
CA HIS A 157 7.69 17.60 20.64
C HIS A 157 7.56 16.24 21.35
N PRO A 158 8.65 15.66 21.88
CA PRO A 158 8.60 14.34 22.51
C PRO A 158 7.93 14.34 23.90
N ASP A 159 7.77 15.52 24.50
CA ASP A 159 7.18 15.77 25.81
C ASP A 159 5.73 16.25 25.73
N CYS A 160 5.12 16.19 24.55
CA CYS A 160 3.75 16.62 24.29
C CYS A 160 2.90 15.46 23.78
N ASP A 161 1.69 15.30 24.34
CA ASP A 161 0.76 14.24 23.93
C ASP A 161 0.30 14.43 22.49
N ILE A 162 0.15 13.33 21.77
CA ILE A 162 -0.26 13.28 20.37
C ILE A 162 -1.65 12.66 20.28
N LYS A 163 -2.47 13.16 19.36
CA LYS A 163 -3.78 12.63 19.04
C LYS A 163 -3.89 12.38 17.54
N PHE A 164 -4.21 11.14 17.19
CA PHE A 164 -4.55 10.73 15.83
C PHE A 164 -6.06 10.64 15.70
N ALA A 165 -6.60 11.12 14.59
CA ALA A 165 -7.98 10.90 14.20
C ALA A 165 -8.03 10.55 12.71
N GLY A 166 -8.91 9.65 12.30
CA GLY A 166 -9.02 9.30 10.89
C GLY A 166 -10.29 8.55 10.56
N HIS A 167 -10.58 8.48 9.26
CA HIS A 167 -11.74 7.81 8.69
C HIS A 167 -11.48 7.44 7.23
N VAL A 168 -12.34 6.60 6.68
CA VAL A 168 -12.37 6.29 5.26
C VAL A 168 -12.97 7.47 4.50
N THR A 169 -12.24 7.98 3.52
CA THR A 169 -12.64 9.12 2.67
C THR A 169 -13.06 8.68 1.27
N TRP A 170 -12.62 7.52 0.79
CA TRP A 170 -13.02 7.01 -0.50
C TRP A 170 -12.95 5.49 -0.56
N VAL A 171 -13.80 4.86 -1.36
CA VAL A 171 -13.84 3.41 -1.57
C VAL A 171 -14.00 3.07 -3.04
N GLY A 172 -13.11 2.21 -3.56
CA GLY A 172 -13.24 1.56 -4.85
C GLY A 172 -13.96 0.21 -4.73
N LYS A 173 -13.80 -0.70 -5.71
CA LYS A 173 -14.39 -2.05 -5.61
C LYS A 173 -13.70 -2.90 -4.53
N THR A 174 -12.38 -2.81 -4.45
CA THR A 174 -11.52 -3.62 -3.58
C THR A 174 -10.44 -2.79 -2.87
N SER A 175 -10.50 -1.47 -3.00
CA SER A 175 -9.56 -0.50 -2.43
C SER A 175 -10.28 0.47 -1.50
N ILE A 176 -9.59 0.93 -0.46
CA ILE A 176 -10.11 1.83 0.57
C ILE A 176 -9.06 2.91 0.81
N GLU A 177 -9.46 4.18 0.75
CA GLU A 177 -8.62 5.31 1.16
C GLU A 177 -8.95 5.69 2.61
N ALA A 178 -7.93 5.72 3.46
CA ALA A 178 -8.01 6.17 4.84
C ALA A 178 -7.22 7.48 5.00
N LYS A 179 -7.90 8.54 5.43
CA LYS A 179 -7.29 9.82 5.74
C LYS A 179 -7.18 9.98 7.25
N MET A 180 -6.01 10.41 7.69
CA MET A 180 -5.69 10.59 9.10
C MET A 180 -5.10 11.98 9.34
N HIS A 181 -5.45 12.53 10.49
CA HIS A 181 -4.98 13.79 11.01
C HIS A 181 -4.26 13.56 12.34
N MET A 182 -3.04 14.04 12.45
CA MET A 182 -2.31 14.06 13.72
C MET A 182 -2.27 15.48 14.26
N SER A 183 -2.62 15.61 15.54
CA SER A 183 -2.50 16.85 16.31
C SER A 183 -1.67 16.60 17.56
N GLN A 184 -1.02 17.65 18.06
CA GLN A 184 -0.21 17.58 19.27
C GLN A 184 -0.67 18.64 20.28
N TYR A 185 -0.76 18.23 21.53
CA TYR A 185 -1.12 19.09 22.65
C TYR A 185 0.06 19.94 23.08
N HIS A 186 -0.04 21.26 22.86
CA HIS A 186 0.97 22.23 23.24
C HIS A 186 0.28 23.53 23.65
N ASP A 187 0.77 24.20 24.69
CA ASP A 187 0.23 25.47 25.21
C ASP A 187 -1.29 25.44 25.50
N GLY A 188 -1.79 24.33 26.03
CA GLY A 188 -3.20 24.19 26.42
C GLY A 188 -4.16 23.81 25.28
N ALA A 189 -3.69 23.59 24.05
CA ALA A 189 -4.53 23.23 22.91
C ALA A 189 -3.91 22.16 22.01
N TYR A 190 -4.75 21.36 21.35
CA TYR A 190 -4.31 20.48 20.27
C TYR A 190 -4.14 21.28 18.99
N THR A 191 -2.93 21.24 18.44
CA THR A 191 -2.60 21.92 17.18
C THR A 191 -2.25 20.89 16.10
N PRO A 192 -2.65 21.12 14.85
CA PRO A 192 -2.43 20.18 13.75
C PRO A 192 -0.92 20.07 13.42
N VAL A 193 -0.44 18.84 13.20
CA VAL A 193 0.98 18.54 12.96
C VAL A 193 1.21 17.86 11.61
N LEU A 194 0.43 16.85 11.27
CA LEU A 194 0.49 16.21 9.95
C LEU A 194 -0.87 15.72 9.48
N ASP A 195 -1.05 15.66 8.16
CA ASP A 195 -2.11 14.91 7.49
C ASP A 195 -1.48 13.74 6.73
N ALA A 196 -2.13 12.59 6.74
CA ALA A 196 -1.67 11.39 6.05
C ALA A 196 -2.82 10.72 5.31
N THR A 197 -2.55 10.31 4.06
CA THR A 197 -3.50 9.56 3.24
C THR A 197 -2.89 8.21 2.85
N PHE A 198 -3.59 7.14 3.20
CA PHE A 198 -3.19 5.76 2.94
C PHE A 198 -4.23 5.09 2.05
N VAL A 199 -3.77 4.35 1.04
CA VAL A 199 -4.61 3.51 0.20
C VAL A 199 -4.35 2.06 0.57
N MET A 200 -5.41 1.40 1.00
CA MET A 200 -5.44 0.01 1.43
C MET A 200 -6.14 -0.84 0.36
N VAL A 201 -5.77 -2.11 0.26
CA VAL A 201 -6.46 -3.07 -0.61
C VAL A 201 -6.96 -4.24 0.22
N ALA A 202 -8.20 -4.63 -0.05
CA ALA A 202 -8.81 -5.81 0.53
C ALA A 202 -8.55 -7.03 -0.35
N ARG A 203 -8.08 -8.09 0.29
CA ARG A 203 -7.74 -9.37 -0.32
C ARG A 203 -8.51 -10.48 0.37
N ASP A 204 -8.59 -11.62 -0.30
CA ASP A 204 -9.10 -12.86 0.29
C ASP A 204 -8.23 -13.29 1.51
N PRO A 205 -8.70 -14.22 2.36
CA PRO A 205 -7.94 -14.67 3.53
C PRO A 205 -6.53 -15.18 3.20
N GLU A 206 -6.33 -15.70 1.99
CA GLU A 206 -5.05 -16.20 1.46
C GLU A 206 -4.13 -15.13 0.89
N ASN A 207 -4.61 -13.88 0.77
CA ASN A 207 -3.90 -12.77 0.16
C ASN A 207 -3.51 -13.00 -1.32
N LYS A 208 -4.28 -13.80 -2.06
CA LYS A 208 -4.07 -14.13 -3.48
C LYS A 208 -4.98 -13.37 -4.42
N ARG A 209 -6.23 -13.10 -4.01
CA ARG A 209 -7.25 -12.47 -4.86
C ARG A 209 -7.77 -11.19 -4.23
N ALA A 210 -8.25 -10.27 -5.07
CA ALA A 210 -8.91 -9.07 -4.59
C ALA A 210 -10.29 -9.44 -4.01
N ALA A 211 -10.69 -8.77 -2.93
CA ALA A 211 -11.97 -8.98 -2.27
C ALA A 211 -12.78 -7.68 -2.22
N PHE A 212 -14.10 -7.78 -2.40
CA PHE A 212 -14.99 -6.61 -2.42
C PHE A 212 -15.12 -5.98 -1.03
N VAL A 213 -15.31 -4.66 -1.02
CA VAL A 213 -15.45 -3.86 0.20
C VAL A 213 -16.73 -3.03 0.18
N ASN A 214 -17.24 -2.69 1.36
CA ASN A 214 -18.47 -1.94 1.53
C ASN A 214 -18.42 -0.59 0.79
N PRO A 215 -19.42 -0.27 -0.06
CA PRO A 215 -19.46 1.02 -0.73
C PRO A 215 -19.59 2.16 0.29
N LEU A 216 -18.97 3.31 0.00
CA LEU A 216 -19.02 4.52 0.83
C LEU A 216 -20.04 5.51 0.25
N GLN A 217 -20.91 6.03 1.11
CA GLN A 217 -21.81 7.13 0.82
C GLN A 217 -21.43 8.36 1.65
N PRO A 218 -20.91 9.42 1.02
CA PRO A 218 -20.67 10.72 1.66
C PRO A 218 -21.98 11.37 2.10
N GLU A 219 -21.96 12.04 3.25
CA GLU A 219 -23.07 12.85 3.77
C GLU A 219 -22.73 14.35 3.66
N GLY A 220 -23.21 15.00 2.60
CA GLY A 220 -23.11 16.47 2.43
C GLY A 220 -21.89 16.96 1.65
N PRO A 221 -21.83 18.27 1.34
CA PRO A 221 -20.85 18.83 0.40
C PRO A 221 -19.39 18.73 0.90
N GLU A 222 -19.17 18.82 2.21
CA GLU A 222 -17.82 18.70 2.80
C GLU A 222 -17.23 17.29 2.62
N GLU A 223 -18.03 16.25 2.86
CA GLU A 223 -17.61 14.86 2.64
C GLU A 223 -17.50 14.53 1.14
N GLU A 224 -18.38 15.09 0.30
CA GLU A 224 -18.27 14.96 -1.15
C GLU A 224 -16.95 15.52 -1.67
N GLU A 225 -16.52 16.70 -1.24
CA GLU A 225 -15.24 17.30 -1.62
C GLU A 225 -14.05 16.42 -1.20
N LEU A 226 -14.09 15.82 -0.01
CA LEU A 226 -13.05 14.88 0.44
C LEU A 226 -12.91 13.67 -0.49
N THR A 227 -14.03 13.18 -1.05
CA THR A 227 -14.02 12.04 -2.01
C THR A 227 -13.49 12.39 -3.39
N VAL A 228 -13.42 13.68 -3.74
CA VAL A 228 -12.90 14.15 -5.04
C VAL A 228 -11.37 14.03 -5.09
N SER A 229 -10.69 14.03 -3.95
CA SER A 229 -9.21 14.05 -3.88
C SER A 229 -8.52 12.91 -4.65
N PHE A 230 -9.13 11.71 -4.72
CA PHE A 230 -8.63 10.60 -5.53
C PHE A 230 -9.25 10.52 -6.95
N ARG A 231 -10.34 11.24 -7.20
CA ARG A 231 -10.98 11.30 -8.52
C ARG A 231 -10.29 12.29 -9.46
N SER A 232 -9.56 13.27 -8.94
CA SER A 232 -8.81 14.21 -9.78
C SER A 232 -7.43 14.48 -9.19
N ARG A 233 -6.46 13.63 -9.50
CA ARG A 233 -5.10 14.15 -9.59
C ARG A 233 -5.13 15.19 -10.70
N VAL A 234 -5.00 16.46 -10.37
CA VAL A 234 -4.90 17.53 -11.37
C VAL A 234 -3.47 17.53 -11.85
N LEU A 235 -3.29 17.29 -13.15
CA LEU A 235 -1.99 17.30 -13.78
C LEU A 235 -1.37 18.70 -13.60
N PRO A 236 -0.16 18.84 -13.04
CA PRO A 236 0.50 20.13 -12.93
C PRO A 236 0.70 20.77 -14.32
N PRO A 237 0.84 22.11 -14.39
CA PRO A 237 1.13 22.77 -15.66
C PRO A 237 2.42 22.22 -16.28
N ASN A 238 2.42 22.07 -17.61
CA ASN A 238 3.53 21.46 -18.37
C ASN A 238 3.88 20.03 -17.94
N SER A 239 2.87 19.20 -17.67
CA SER A 239 3.06 17.78 -17.34
C SER A 239 2.19 16.89 -18.23
N VAL A 240 2.46 15.59 -18.28
CA VAL A 240 1.74 14.56 -19.05
C VAL A 240 1.61 13.30 -18.18
N TRP A 241 0.48 12.60 -18.25
CA TRP A 241 0.34 11.33 -17.54
C TRP A 241 1.21 10.25 -18.13
N MET A 242 1.79 9.41 -17.27
CA MET A 242 2.59 8.26 -17.70
C MET A 242 1.79 7.30 -18.57
N GLU A 243 0.48 7.14 -18.33
CA GLU A 243 -0.37 6.28 -19.15
C GLU A 243 -0.48 6.73 -20.61
N ASP A 244 -0.45 8.04 -20.85
CA ASP A 244 -0.58 8.65 -22.18
C ASP A 244 0.74 8.59 -22.97
N ALA A 245 1.87 8.35 -22.30
CA ALA A 245 3.21 8.29 -22.90
C ALA A 245 3.66 6.84 -23.21
N LYS A 246 2.72 6.01 -23.68
CA LYS A 246 2.91 4.60 -24.02
C LYS A 246 2.79 4.36 -25.52
N VAL A 247 3.74 3.60 -26.07
CA VAL A 247 3.66 3.11 -27.45
C VAL A 247 3.93 1.62 -27.47
N LYS A 248 3.07 0.86 -28.16
CA LYS A 248 3.19 -0.60 -28.29
C LYS A 248 3.54 -0.98 -29.72
N GLY A 249 4.33 -2.04 -29.86
CA GLY A 249 4.68 -2.65 -31.13
C GLY A 249 4.50 -4.17 -31.07
N LEU A 250 4.24 -4.76 -32.23
CA LEU A 250 4.19 -6.21 -32.42
C LEU A 250 5.04 -6.55 -33.64
N GLU A 251 5.94 -7.51 -33.47
CA GLU A 251 6.80 -8.03 -34.53
C GLU A 251 6.68 -9.56 -34.59
N ILE A 252 6.60 -10.11 -35.80
CA ILE A 252 6.61 -11.56 -36.01
C ILE A 252 8.07 -11.97 -36.21
N CYS A 253 8.53 -12.94 -35.42
CA CYS A 253 9.89 -13.43 -35.46
C CYS A 253 10.14 -14.31 -36.70
N HIS A 254 10.68 -13.74 -37.77
CA HIS A 254 10.87 -14.46 -39.04
C HIS A 254 12.22 -15.20 -39.12
N PRO A 255 12.32 -16.27 -39.94
CA PRO A 255 13.58 -17.01 -40.09
C PRO A 255 14.77 -16.16 -40.56
N GLN A 256 14.53 -15.05 -41.25
CA GLN A 256 15.58 -14.12 -41.71
C GLN A 256 16.30 -13.40 -40.56
N GLU A 257 15.71 -13.37 -39.37
CA GLU A 257 16.22 -12.69 -38.17
C GLU A 257 16.96 -13.64 -37.23
N ARG A 258 17.21 -14.89 -37.67
CA ARG A 258 17.82 -15.93 -36.83
C ARG A 258 19.34 -15.80 -36.76
N ASN A 259 19.90 -16.28 -35.66
CA ASN A 259 21.31 -16.52 -35.45
C ASN A 259 21.72 -17.92 -35.95
N ILE A 260 23.01 -18.24 -35.83
CA ILE A 260 23.59 -19.54 -36.22
C ILE A 260 23.03 -20.73 -35.41
N PHE A 261 22.38 -20.47 -34.27
CA PHE A 261 21.73 -21.46 -33.41
C PHE A 261 20.23 -21.58 -33.67
N ASN A 262 19.75 -21.06 -34.80
CA ASN A 262 18.34 -21.11 -35.22
C ASN A 262 17.37 -20.42 -34.26
N ARG A 263 17.83 -19.40 -33.53
CA ARG A 263 17.02 -18.55 -32.64
C ARG A 263 17.07 -17.10 -33.07
N ILE A 264 16.11 -16.28 -32.67
CA ILE A 264 16.13 -14.86 -33.05
C ILE A 264 17.36 -14.16 -32.50
N PHE A 265 18.02 -13.40 -33.37
CA PHE A 265 19.24 -12.70 -33.06
C PHE A 265 18.98 -11.54 -32.09
N GLY A 266 19.77 -11.43 -31.02
CA GLY A 266 19.61 -10.37 -30.03
C GLY A 266 19.69 -8.96 -30.63
N GLY A 267 20.48 -8.77 -31.70
CA GLY A 267 20.55 -7.50 -32.43
C GLY A 267 19.25 -7.10 -33.10
N PHE A 268 18.41 -8.05 -33.51
CA PHE A 268 17.08 -7.76 -34.01
C PHE A 268 16.18 -7.19 -32.90
N LEU A 269 16.19 -7.81 -31.71
CA LEU A 269 15.46 -7.32 -30.54
C LEU A 269 15.91 -5.91 -30.14
N MET A 270 17.22 -5.69 -30.08
CA MET A 270 17.80 -4.38 -29.73
C MET A 270 17.36 -3.30 -30.72
N ARG A 271 17.43 -3.58 -32.02
CA ARG A 271 16.99 -2.63 -33.05
C ARG A 271 15.53 -2.28 -32.92
N LYS A 272 14.64 -3.28 -32.78
CA LYS A 272 13.20 -3.05 -32.65
C LYS A 272 12.85 -2.31 -31.36
N ALA A 273 13.51 -2.63 -30.26
CA ALA A 273 13.33 -1.91 -29.00
C ALA A 273 13.78 -0.45 -29.11
N TYR A 274 14.94 -0.20 -29.73
CA TYR A 274 15.44 1.16 -29.95
C TYR A 274 14.52 1.97 -30.88
N GLU A 275 14.09 1.42 -32.01
CA GLU A 275 13.19 2.08 -32.96
C GLU A 275 11.87 2.49 -32.26
N LEU A 276 11.29 1.60 -31.44
CA LEU A 276 10.09 1.90 -30.66
C LEU A 276 10.32 2.93 -29.55
N GLY A 277 11.44 2.81 -28.83
CA GLY A 277 11.84 3.76 -27.79
C GLY A 277 12.07 5.17 -28.33
N TRP A 278 12.77 5.28 -29.46
CA TRP A 278 13.00 6.52 -30.17
C TRP A 278 11.70 7.14 -30.68
N ALA A 279 10.80 6.33 -31.25
CA ALA A 279 9.49 6.80 -31.71
C ALA A 279 8.66 7.39 -30.57
N ASN A 280 8.65 6.73 -29.40
CA ASN A 280 7.95 7.23 -28.22
C ASN A 280 8.57 8.53 -27.69
N ALA A 281 9.90 8.61 -27.57
CA ALA A 281 10.59 9.83 -27.17
C ALA A 281 10.31 11.00 -28.13
N CYS A 282 10.27 10.73 -29.44
CA CYS A 282 9.96 11.72 -30.47
C CYS A 282 8.52 12.22 -30.38
N ALA A 283 7.56 11.31 -30.23
CA ALA A 283 6.15 11.65 -30.05
C ALA A 283 5.92 12.44 -28.76
N TYR A 284 6.60 12.06 -27.66
CA TYR A 284 6.49 12.72 -26.37
C TYR A 284 7.10 14.13 -26.37
N GLY A 285 8.33 14.26 -26.89
CA GLY A 285 9.04 15.54 -26.93
C GLY A 285 8.57 16.50 -28.02
N GLY A 286 7.74 16.04 -28.96
CA GLY A 286 7.28 16.84 -30.11
C GLY A 286 8.41 17.33 -31.02
N CYS A 287 9.59 16.72 -30.92
CA CYS A 287 10.80 17.08 -31.65
C CYS A 287 11.72 15.85 -31.77
N ARG A 288 12.77 15.97 -32.58
CA ARG A 288 13.70 14.88 -32.83
C ARG A 288 14.63 14.67 -31.62
N PRO A 289 14.59 13.51 -30.94
CA PRO A 289 15.50 13.22 -29.85
C PRO A 289 16.83 12.65 -30.36
N ASN A 290 17.90 12.92 -29.62
CA ASN A 290 19.21 12.30 -29.77
C ASN A 290 19.44 11.28 -28.64
N LEU A 291 20.05 10.14 -28.97
CA LEU A 291 20.40 9.12 -27.98
C LEU A 291 21.60 9.60 -27.15
N VAL A 292 21.47 9.51 -25.83
CA VAL A 292 22.55 9.83 -24.87
C VAL A 292 23.19 8.56 -24.35
N ALA A 293 22.38 7.60 -23.92
CA ALA A 293 22.86 6.35 -23.35
C ALA A 293 21.88 5.20 -23.55
N VAL A 294 22.45 4.00 -23.47
CA VAL A 294 21.74 2.73 -23.41
C VAL A 294 22.32 1.99 -22.21
N ASP A 295 21.45 1.53 -21.31
CA ASP A 295 21.91 0.81 -20.12
C ASP A 295 22.26 -0.64 -20.44
N ASP A 296 22.79 -1.36 -19.44
CA ASP A 296 23.15 -2.77 -19.56
C ASP A 296 21.96 -3.63 -20.01
N ILE A 297 22.16 -4.36 -21.12
CA ILE A 297 21.14 -5.20 -21.73
C ILE A 297 21.36 -6.66 -21.31
N LEU A 298 20.44 -7.18 -20.50
CA LEU A 298 20.43 -8.60 -20.12
C LEU A 298 19.34 -9.37 -20.87
N PHE A 299 19.75 -10.34 -21.69
CA PHE A 299 18.83 -11.29 -22.35
C PHE A 299 18.47 -12.42 -21.40
N GLN A 300 17.25 -12.41 -20.86
CA GLN A 300 16.80 -13.41 -19.88
C GLN A 300 16.46 -14.75 -20.52
N LYS A 301 15.87 -14.72 -21.72
CA LYS A 301 15.43 -15.93 -22.41
C LYS A 301 15.67 -15.86 -23.92
N PRO A 302 16.05 -17.00 -24.55
CA PRO A 302 16.08 -17.12 -25.99
C PRO A 302 14.68 -16.95 -26.61
N VAL A 303 14.64 -16.46 -27.85
CA VAL A 303 13.41 -16.28 -28.62
C VAL A 303 13.41 -17.20 -29.82
N GLU A 304 12.33 -17.97 -29.96
CA GLU A 304 12.16 -18.95 -31.03
C GLU A 304 11.55 -18.30 -32.28
N ILE A 305 11.84 -18.88 -33.44
CA ILE A 305 11.29 -18.45 -34.72
C ILE A 305 9.79 -18.75 -34.74
N GLY A 306 9.00 -17.82 -35.29
CA GLY A 306 7.53 -17.93 -35.38
C GLY A 306 6.79 -17.44 -34.12
N SER A 307 7.50 -17.09 -33.05
CA SER A 307 6.88 -16.42 -31.91
C SER A 307 6.50 -14.96 -32.22
N LEU A 308 5.60 -14.41 -31.42
CA LEU A 308 5.18 -13.01 -31.49
C LEU A 308 5.97 -12.20 -30.47
N LEU A 309 6.69 -11.18 -30.92
CA LEU A 309 7.45 -10.25 -30.08
C LEU A 309 6.59 -9.03 -29.77
N LEU A 310 6.14 -8.93 -28.53
CA LEU A 310 5.36 -7.81 -28.00
C LEU A 310 6.30 -6.81 -27.35
N LEU A 311 6.34 -5.59 -27.86
CA LEU A 311 7.15 -4.50 -27.32
C LEU A 311 6.24 -3.43 -26.72
N SER A 312 6.58 -2.95 -25.54
CA SER A 312 5.88 -1.86 -24.87
C SER A 312 6.88 -0.80 -24.43
N SER A 313 6.91 0.31 -25.14
CA SER A 313 7.68 1.50 -24.78
C SER A 313 6.89 2.41 -23.84
N GLN A 314 7.58 2.92 -22.82
CA GLN A 314 7.05 3.80 -21.79
C GLN A 314 8.06 4.91 -21.51
N VAL A 315 7.64 6.18 -21.59
CA VAL A 315 8.40 7.27 -20.96
C VAL A 315 8.24 7.14 -19.46
N CYS A 316 9.32 6.85 -18.74
CA CYS A 316 9.26 6.57 -17.31
C CYS A 316 9.76 7.74 -16.45
N TYR A 317 10.68 8.56 -16.94
CA TYR A 317 11.19 9.73 -16.22
C TYR A 317 11.53 10.86 -17.19
N THR A 318 11.33 12.11 -16.79
CA THR A 318 11.75 13.30 -17.55
C THR A 318 12.33 14.34 -16.62
N GLU A 319 13.36 15.05 -17.10
CA GLU A 319 14.00 16.15 -16.36
C GLU A 319 14.59 17.15 -17.35
N GLY A 320 14.06 18.38 -17.37
CA GLY A 320 14.45 19.42 -18.33
C GLY A 320 14.26 18.95 -19.77
N LYS A 321 15.37 18.77 -20.51
CA LYS A 321 15.42 18.32 -21.90
C LYS A 321 15.61 16.81 -22.09
N TYR A 322 15.72 16.05 -20.99
CA TYR A 322 16.01 14.62 -21.02
C TYR A 322 14.76 13.77 -20.86
N ILE A 323 14.74 12.63 -21.55
CA ILE A 323 13.66 11.66 -21.53
C ILE A 323 14.26 10.28 -21.26
N GLN A 324 13.88 9.65 -20.14
CA GLN A 324 14.15 8.24 -19.88
C GLN A 324 13.00 7.38 -20.43
N VAL A 325 13.34 6.43 -21.29
CA VAL A 325 12.37 5.51 -21.90
C VAL A 325 12.72 4.08 -21.52
N ARG A 326 11.73 3.35 -21.01
CA ARG A 326 11.79 1.91 -20.78
C ARG A 326 11.04 1.17 -21.86
N VAL A 327 11.67 0.19 -22.50
CA VAL A 327 11.02 -0.71 -23.47
C VAL A 327 11.00 -2.12 -22.91
N HIS A 328 9.81 -2.60 -22.59
CA HIS A 328 9.57 -3.95 -22.09
C HIS A 328 9.25 -4.88 -23.26
N THR A 329 9.95 -6.01 -23.34
CA THR A 329 9.80 -6.96 -24.42
C THR A 329 9.35 -8.32 -23.89
N GLU A 330 8.24 -8.82 -24.44
CA GLU A 330 7.67 -10.12 -24.15
C GLU A 330 7.55 -10.95 -25.41
N VAL A 331 7.70 -12.25 -25.26
CA VAL A 331 7.48 -13.22 -26.34
C VAL A 331 6.23 -14.01 -26.02
N LEU A 332 5.32 -14.02 -26.97
CA LEU A 332 4.11 -14.83 -26.98
C LEU A 332 4.28 -15.96 -28.00
N ASP A 333 4.20 -17.20 -27.52
CA ASP A 333 4.05 -18.35 -28.41
C ASP A 333 2.56 -18.47 -28.82
N PRO A 334 2.22 -18.35 -30.12
CA PRO A 334 0.83 -18.36 -30.58
C PRO A 334 0.14 -19.72 -30.37
N LEU A 335 0.89 -20.82 -30.30
CA LEU A 335 0.33 -22.17 -30.15
C LEU A 335 0.08 -22.49 -28.67
N THR A 336 1.06 -22.21 -27.81
CA THR A 336 0.96 -22.51 -26.37
C THR A 336 0.31 -21.39 -25.56
N ARG A 337 0.18 -20.19 -26.15
CA ARG A 337 -0.31 -18.94 -25.51
C ARG A 337 0.49 -18.53 -24.27
N GLN A 338 1.73 -19.00 -24.15
CA GLN A 338 2.60 -18.63 -23.04
C GLN A 338 3.28 -17.29 -23.31
N HIS A 339 3.31 -16.44 -22.28
CA HIS A 339 3.98 -15.14 -22.28
C HIS A 339 5.25 -15.21 -21.45
N ASN A 340 6.39 -14.86 -22.05
CA ASN A 340 7.67 -14.82 -21.37
C ASN A 340 8.35 -13.48 -21.60
N THR A 341 8.72 -12.78 -20.52
CA THR A 341 9.61 -11.62 -20.62
C THR A 341 10.98 -12.06 -21.11
N THR A 342 11.52 -11.33 -22.08
CA THR A 342 12.85 -11.60 -22.66
C THR A 342 13.86 -10.57 -22.20
N ASN A 343 13.53 -9.30 -22.37
CA ASN A 343 14.42 -8.18 -22.13
C ASN A 343 13.64 -6.96 -21.66
N VAL A 344 14.34 -6.11 -20.93
CA VAL A 344 13.93 -4.75 -20.62
C VAL A 344 15.07 -3.85 -21.05
N PHE A 345 14.77 -2.86 -21.88
CA PHE A 345 15.73 -1.88 -22.37
C PHE A 345 15.46 -0.53 -21.74
N HIS A 346 16.52 0.16 -21.35
CA HIS A 346 16.45 1.53 -20.84
C HIS A 346 17.28 2.42 -21.76
N PHE A 347 16.64 3.48 -22.27
CA PHE A 347 17.23 4.43 -23.19
C PHE A 347 17.08 5.83 -22.64
N THR A 348 18.19 6.57 -22.64
CA THR A 348 18.22 7.97 -22.23
C THR A 348 18.33 8.82 -23.48
N PHE A 349 17.35 9.69 -23.71
CA PHE A 349 17.32 10.60 -24.84
C PHE A 349 17.44 12.06 -24.38
N VAL A 350 17.98 12.91 -25.24
CA VAL A 350 18.03 14.36 -25.07
C VAL A 350 17.36 15.05 -26.25
N THR A 351 16.65 16.13 -25.97
CA THR A 351 15.97 16.97 -26.97
C THR A 351 16.54 18.39 -26.96
N ASP A 352 16.18 19.18 -27.97
CA ASP A 352 16.64 20.58 -28.09
C ASP A 352 15.88 21.57 -27.19
N LYS A 353 14.75 21.13 -26.62
CA LYS A 353 13.84 21.95 -25.81
C LYS A 353 13.50 21.20 -24.52
N ASP A 354 13.01 21.93 -23.52
CA ASP A 354 12.45 21.29 -22.35
C ASP A 354 11.20 20.51 -22.72
N VAL A 355 11.07 19.32 -22.13
CA VAL A 355 9.93 18.43 -22.30
C VAL A 355 9.00 18.56 -21.10
N PRO A 356 7.71 18.20 -21.26
CA PRO A 356 6.80 18.12 -20.12
C PRO A 356 7.30 17.15 -19.05
N ASN A 357 6.89 17.39 -17.80
CA ASN A 357 7.14 16.44 -16.72
C ASN A 357 6.21 15.23 -16.83
N ILE A 358 6.76 14.03 -16.68
CA ILE A 358 5.95 12.81 -16.66
C ILE A 358 5.44 12.55 -15.24
N VAL A 359 4.14 12.27 -15.10
CA VAL A 359 3.51 12.04 -13.78
C VAL A 359 2.89 10.63 -13.74
N PRO A 360 3.28 9.76 -12.80
CA PRO A 360 2.66 8.45 -12.64
C PRO A 360 1.26 8.57 -12.02
N GLN A 361 0.30 7.78 -12.52
CA GLN A 361 -1.02 7.67 -11.93
C GLN A 361 -1.12 6.45 -11.00
N SER A 362 -0.63 5.30 -11.44
CA SER A 362 -0.72 4.06 -10.67
C SER A 362 0.54 3.78 -9.85
N TYR A 363 0.42 2.93 -8.82
CA TYR A 363 1.58 2.44 -8.06
C TYR A 363 2.63 1.79 -8.98
N GLY A 364 2.19 1.00 -9.95
CA GLY A 364 3.09 0.37 -10.93
C GLY A 364 3.88 1.42 -11.72
N GLU A 365 3.23 2.50 -12.13
CA GLU A 365 3.87 3.64 -12.80
C GLU A 365 4.82 4.40 -11.87
N SER A 366 4.48 4.57 -10.59
CA SER A 366 5.40 5.19 -9.62
C SER A 366 6.67 4.36 -9.44
N MET A 367 6.58 3.03 -9.48
CA MET A 367 7.76 2.16 -9.46
C MET A 367 8.60 2.32 -10.73
N LEU A 368 7.96 2.40 -11.90
CA LEU A 368 8.64 2.68 -13.16
C LEU A 368 9.31 4.07 -13.15
N TYR A 369 8.68 5.07 -12.53
CA TYR A 369 9.24 6.42 -12.39
C TYR A 369 10.51 6.42 -11.55
N LEU A 370 10.48 5.78 -10.38
CA LEU A 370 11.66 5.67 -9.51
C LEU A 370 12.78 4.86 -10.16
N ASP A 371 12.43 3.78 -10.86
CA ASP A 371 13.38 2.98 -11.62
C ASP A 371 14.02 3.81 -12.74
N GLY A 372 13.21 4.52 -13.54
CA GLY A 372 13.67 5.45 -14.56
C GLY A 372 14.61 6.53 -14.02
N LYS A 373 14.28 7.11 -12.86
CA LYS A 373 15.13 8.10 -12.19
C LYS A 373 16.49 7.52 -11.79
N ARG A 374 16.55 6.27 -11.31
CA ARG A 374 17.83 5.62 -10.95
C ARG A 374 18.72 5.45 -12.16
N HIS A 375 18.16 4.95 -13.26
CA HIS A 375 18.86 4.79 -14.54
C HIS A 375 19.35 6.12 -15.11
N PHE A 376 18.49 7.16 -15.04
CA PHE A 376 18.85 8.52 -15.43
C PHE A 376 20.03 9.05 -14.60
N ASN A 377 19.98 8.96 -13.28
CA ASN A 377 21.05 9.45 -12.40
C ASN A 377 22.38 8.73 -12.68
N GLN A 378 22.36 7.42 -12.87
CA GLN A 378 23.57 6.65 -13.24
C GLN A 378 24.21 7.16 -14.53
N THR A 379 23.38 7.55 -15.50
CA THR A 379 23.84 8.05 -16.81
C THR A 379 24.37 9.48 -16.73
N VAL A 380 23.68 10.37 -16.01
CA VAL A 380 23.98 11.80 -16.02
C VAL A 380 25.03 12.19 -14.98
N GLU A 381 25.14 11.49 -13.85
CA GLU A 381 26.22 11.71 -12.87
C GLU A 381 27.57 11.14 -13.34
N SER A 382 27.59 10.30 -14.38
CA SER A 382 28.81 9.72 -14.96
C SER A 382 29.38 10.49 -16.15
N GLN A 383 28.75 11.61 -16.54
CA GLN A 383 29.23 12.57 -17.55
C GLN A 383 29.78 13.83 -16.87
#